data_AF-A0A3Q2PI52-F1
#
_entry.id   AF-A0A3Q2PI52-F1
#
_cell.length_a   1.000
_cell.length_b   1.000
_cell.length_c   1.000
_cell.angle_alpha   90.00
_cell.angle_beta   90.00
_cell.angle_gamma   90.00
#
_symmetry.space_group_name_H-M   'P 1'
#
loop_
_entity.id
_entity.type
_entity.pdbx_description
1 polymer ?
#
loop_
_entity_poly.entity_id
_entity_poly.type
_entity_poly.pdbx_seq_one_letter_code
_entity_poly.pdbx_strand_id
1 'polypeptide(L)'
;LGYLPYEYKMGRTKIFIRHPRTLYATEDAYEKCKHDLGDAHKFNFTFMSSATKIETCWRGTQARKEKEKRAWAVKVIKKFIKAYMNRGEAKSTDNSEYLAFVRQSYLNRLKNNLPKTVLDKTTWLTPPTVVAEVASEILRKLHYRLMVRRYVRGIPPQRKAQLQMKVVTSSIFKGKKENYPQSISQPFLDTRIGKSQINQLHKLLRAGDRHYSVPVTKYDRNGFKPRPRQLILTQTAAYVLEEAKVKQRVSYTALKGISVSNLSDGIVVLHVTREDPKQKGDLVIQCDHLYELLTKLSIVANKQNVINVVQGSIKFEIQSGKESAVDFSTGQEPLVYKAKNGHLMVVSKNKQTLV
;
A
#
# COMPACT_ATOMS: atom_id res chain seq x y z
N LEU A 1 -71.36 54.05 33.04
CA LEU A 1 -72.06 52.78 33.32
C LEU A 1 -72.89 52.79 34.60
N GLY A 2 -72.65 53.72 35.55
CA GLY A 2 -73.61 54.00 36.63
C GLY A 2 -73.77 52.90 37.68
N TYR A 3 -72.79 52.01 37.83
CA TYR A 3 -72.87 50.87 38.75
C TYR A 3 -72.95 51.30 40.21
N LEU A 4 -73.82 50.61 40.95
CA LEU A 4 -74.06 50.89 42.37
C LEU A 4 -72.99 50.21 43.25
N PRO A 5 -72.72 50.74 44.46
CA PRO A 5 -71.65 50.22 45.33
C PRO A 5 -71.81 48.75 45.79
N TYR A 6 -72.99 48.15 45.62
CA TYR A 6 -73.21 46.73 45.92
C TYR A 6 -72.89 45.81 44.74
N GLU A 7 -72.78 46.34 43.51
CA GLU A 7 -72.53 45.54 42.30
C GLU A 7 -71.06 45.17 42.12
N TYR A 8 -70.15 45.95 42.74
CA TYR A 8 -68.71 45.69 42.73
C TYR A 8 -68.07 46.07 44.07
N LYS A 9 -66.85 45.60 44.31
CA LYS A 9 -66.02 45.98 45.45
C LYS A 9 -64.57 46.12 45.00
N MET A 10 -63.91 47.20 45.43
CA MET A 10 -62.48 47.38 45.25
C MET A 10 -61.70 46.57 46.28
N GLY A 11 -60.86 45.64 45.83
CA GLY A 11 -59.84 45.01 46.65
C GLY A 11 -58.54 45.83 46.66
N ARG A 12 -57.53 45.38 47.42
CA ARG A 12 -56.23 46.07 47.50
C ARG A 12 -55.49 46.18 46.16
N THR A 13 -55.72 45.23 45.24
CA THR A 13 -55.01 45.16 43.94
C THR A 13 -55.92 44.93 42.74
N LYS A 14 -57.20 44.55 42.95
CA LYS A 14 -58.13 44.16 41.87
C LYS A 14 -59.58 44.52 42.23
N ILE A 15 -60.40 44.75 41.21
CA ILE A 15 -61.86 44.90 41.32
C ILE A 15 -62.51 43.51 41.39
N PHE A 16 -63.50 43.37 42.27
CA PHE A 16 -64.36 42.20 42.38
C PHE A 16 -65.79 42.57 41.98
N ILE A 17 -66.31 41.99 40.91
CA ILE A 17 -67.69 42.18 40.44
C ILE A 17 -68.55 41.08 41.06
N ARG A 18 -69.67 41.46 41.69
CA ARG A 18 -70.49 40.51 42.46
C ARG A 18 -71.45 39.70 41.61
N HIS A 19 -71.97 40.30 40.53
CA HIS A 19 -72.99 39.69 39.68
C HIS A 19 -72.51 39.56 38.23
N PRO A 20 -72.73 38.40 37.56
CA PRO A 20 -72.35 38.22 36.16
C PRO A 20 -72.98 39.26 35.22
N ARG A 21 -74.20 39.73 35.53
CA ARG A 21 -74.89 40.77 34.74
C ARG A 21 -74.09 42.07 34.65
N THR A 22 -73.42 42.47 35.73
CA THR A 22 -72.58 43.68 35.77
C THR A 22 -71.34 43.51 34.90
N LEU A 23 -70.74 42.32 34.90
CA LEU A 23 -69.62 41.99 34.03
C LEU A 23 -70.04 42.06 32.55
N TYR A 24 -71.13 41.38 32.17
CA TYR A 24 -71.61 41.37 30.78
C TYR A 24 -72.05 42.77 30.31
N ALA A 25 -72.71 43.55 31.16
CA ALA A 25 -73.05 44.93 30.83
C ALA A 25 -71.80 45.82 30.64
N THR A 26 -70.71 45.52 31.35
CA THR A 26 -69.43 46.23 31.19
C THR A 26 -68.79 45.83 29.87
N GLU A 27 -68.82 44.54 29.51
CA GLU A 27 -68.26 44.02 28.26
C GLU A 27 -69.05 44.53 27.03
N ASP A 28 -70.38 44.52 27.09
CA ASP A 28 -71.23 45.04 26.02
C ASP A 28 -71.02 46.55 25.82
N ALA A 29 -70.85 47.30 26.91
CA ALA A 29 -70.53 48.72 26.83
C ALA A 29 -69.12 48.96 26.30
N TYR A 30 -68.16 48.10 26.66
CA TYR A 30 -66.81 48.12 26.13
C TYR A 30 -66.80 47.85 24.62
N GLU A 31 -67.48 46.82 24.13
CA GLU A 31 -67.59 46.51 22.70
C GLU A 31 -68.28 47.63 21.92
N LYS A 32 -69.31 48.28 22.48
CA LYS A 32 -69.95 49.46 21.86
C LYS A 32 -69.03 50.68 21.78
N CYS A 33 -68.23 50.93 22.81
CA CYS A 33 -67.31 52.08 22.87
C CYS A 33 -65.92 51.76 22.29
N LYS A 34 -65.69 50.52 21.83
CA LYS A 34 -64.40 50.04 21.31
C LYS A 34 -63.93 50.82 20.09
N HIS A 35 -64.87 51.30 19.28
CA HIS A 35 -64.59 52.15 18.13
C HIS A 35 -64.24 53.59 18.54
N ASP A 36 -64.83 54.12 19.61
CA ASP A 36 -64.53 55.48 20.12
C ASP A 36 -63.24 55.54 20.95
N LEU A 37 -62.83 54.41 21.54
CA LEU A 37 -61.50 54.21 22.17
C LEU A 37 -60.38 54.00 21.12
N GLY A 38 -60.73 54.09 19.83
CA GLY A 38 -59.86 53.87 18.68
C GLY A 38 -58.83 54.97 18.46
N ASP A 39 -57.85 55.07 19.36
CA ASP A 39 -56.54 55.67 19.03
C ASP A 39 -55.43 54.59 19.15
N ALA A 40 -55.76 53.38 18.69
CA ALA A 40 -54.80 52.29 18.47
C ALA A 40 -53.64 52.73 17.53
N HIS A 41 -53.83 53.80 16.75
CA HIS A 41 -52.78 54.44 15.98
C HIS A 41 -51.68 55.07 16.84
N LYS A 42 -52.00 55.75 17.96
CA LYS A 42 -50.96 56.35 18.83
C LYS A 42 -50.14 55.30 19.58
N PHE A 43 -50.77 54.24 20.08
CA PHE A 43 -50.04 53.16 20.78
C PHE A 43 -49.16 52.36 19.82
N ASN A 44 -49.67 52.00 18.63
CA ASN A 44 -48.86 51.35 17.59
C ASN A 44 -47.74 52.26 17.06
N PHE A 45 -47.97 53.56 16.88
CA PHE A 45 -46.92 54.48 16.44
C PHE A 45 -45.79 54.61 17.47
N THR A 46 -46.11 54.57 18.77
CA THR A 46 -45.12 54.62 19.86
C THR A 46 -44.33 53.32 19.98
N PHE A 47 -44.96 52.16 19.80
CA PHE A 47 -44.30 50.86 19.74
C PHE A 47 -43.45 50.67 18.48
N MET A 48 -43.97 51.04 17.29
CA MET A 48 -43.23 51.00 16.03
C MET A 48 -42.03 51.95 16.05
N SER A 49 -42.19 53.16 16.61
CA SER A 49 -41.08 54.11 16.79
C SER A 49 -40.03 53.58 17.77
N SER A 50 -40.44 52.90 18.84
CA SER A 50 -39.52 52.31 19.82
C SER A 50 -38.79 51.08 19.26
N ALA A 51 -39.48 50.21 18.53
CA ALA A 51 -38.89 49.06 17.83
C ALA A 51 -37.89 49.51 16.75
N THR A 52 -38.23 50.52 15.95
CA THR A 52 -37.33 51.11 14.94
C THR A 52 -36.10 51.75 15.58
N LYS A 53 -36.24 52.40 16.75
CA LYS A 53 -35.10 52.93 17.52
C LYS A 53 -34.17 51.82 18.03
N ILE A 54 -34.73 50.72 18.53
CA ILE A 54 -33.92 49.57 18.98
C ILE A 54 -33.20 48.93 17.77
N GLU A 55 -33.91 48.74 16.66
CA GLU A 55 -33.35 48.15 15.44
C GLU A 55 -32.20 49.01 14.86
N THR A 56 -32.39 50.33 14.77
CA THR A 56 -31.35 51.25 14.30
C THR A 56 -30.15 51.30 15.24
N CYS A 57 -30.36 51.27 16.56
CA CYS A 57 -29.28 51.18 17.55
C CYS A 57 -28.50 49.86 17.44
N TRP A 58 -29.20 48.75 17.21
CA TRP A 58 -28.59 47.43 17.01
C TRP A 58 -27.78 47.37 15.72
N ARG A 59 -28.33 47.83 14.59
CA ARG A 59 -27.61 47.97 13.31
C ARG A 59 -26.36 48.84 13.47
N GLY A 60 -26.46 49.96 14.20
CA GLY A 60 -25.32 50.82 14.52
C GLY A 60 -24.26 50.11 15.37
N THR A 61 -24.66 49.26 16.31
CA THR A 61 -23.72 48.46 17.13
C THR A 61 -23.02 47.38 16.31
N GLN A 62 -23.74 46.71 15.40
CA GLN A 62 -23.15 45.77 14.44
C GLN A 62 -22.14 46.47 13.53
N ALA A 63 -22.50 47.64 12.97
CA ALA A 63 -21.61 48.42 12.11
C ALA A 63 -20.33 48.88 12.85
N ARG A 64 -20.43 49.27 14.13
CA ARG A 64 -19.25 49.61 14.95
C ARG A 64 -18.34 48.39 15.18
N LYS A 65 -18.91 47.23 15.53
CA LYS A 65 -18.15 45.97 15.67
C LYS A 65 -17.47 45.57 14.35
N GLU A 66 -18.14 45.73 13.22
CA GLU A 66 -17.54 45.48 11.91
C GLU A 66 -16.40 46.46 11.60
N LYS A 67 -16.57 47.75 11.91
CA LYS A 67 -15.52 48.76 11.73
C LYS A 67 -14.28 48.42 12.57
N GLU A 68 -14.46 48.04 13.83
CA GLU A 68 -13.37 47.59 14.71
C GLU A 68 -12.67 46.35 14.17
N LYS A 69 -13.43 45.35 13.72
CA LYS A 69 -12.89 44.13 13.09
C LYS A 69 -12.07 44.46 11.83
N ARG A 70 -12.56 45.37 10.97
CA ARG A 70 -11.84 45.83 9.77
C ARG A 70 -10.57 46.57 10.14
N ALA A 71 -10.62 47.48 11.11
CA ALA A 71 -9.45 48.22 11.58
C ALA A 71 -8.38 47.28 12.16
N TRP A 72 -8.80 46.30 12.95
CA TRP A 72 -7.91 45.25 13.47
C TRP A 72 -7.27 44.42 12.35
N ALA A 73 -8.07 43.97 11.36
CA ALA A 73 -7.56 43.21 10.22
C ALA A 73 -6.50 44.00 9.43
N VAL A 74 -6.72 45.30 9.18
CA VAL A 74 -5.74 46.17 8.53
C VAL A 74 -4.45 46.25 9.33
N LYS A 75 -4.52 46.37 10.66
CA LYS A 75 -3.34 46.40 11.54
C LYS A 75 -2.54 45.10 11.43
N VAL A 76 -3.21 43.95 11.45
CA VAL A 76 -2.57 42.62 11.32
C VAL A 76 -1.88 42.46 9.97
N ILE A 77 -2.55 42.81 8.87
CA ILE A 77 -1.99 42.71 7.51
C ILE A 77 -0.77 43.63 7.36
N LYS A 78 -0.85 44.88 7.83
CA LYS A 78 0.28 45.82 7.78
C LYS A 78 1.48 45.32 8.59
N LYS A 79 1.24 44.74 9.78
CA LYS A 79 2.30 44.12 10.60
C LYS A 79 2.98 42.98 9.85
N PHE A 80 2.19 42.11 9.20
CA PHE A 80 2.72 41.00 8.41
C PHE A 80 3.59 41.45 7.24
N ILE A 81 3.12 42.42 6.45
CA ILE A 81 3.87 42.94 5.28
C ILE A 81 5.19 43.58 5.74
N LYS A 82 5.16 44.37 6.81
CA LYS A 82 6.38 44.99 7.37
C LYS A 82 7.40 43.94 7.81
N ALA A 83 6.94 42.89 8.50
CA ALA A 83 7.81 41.78 8.91
C ALA A 83 8.37 40.98 7.72
N TYR A 84 7.58 40.77 6.66
CA TYR A 84 8.04 40.13 5.43
C TYR A 84 9.15 40.94 4.76
N MET A 85 9.01 42.26 4.64
CA MET A 85 10.05 43.12 4.05
C MET A 85 11.36 43.05 4.86
N ASN A 86 11.26 43.02 6.19
CA ASN A 86 12.42 43.04 7.09
C ASN A 86 12.96 41.65 7.46
N ARG A 87 12.57 40.58 6.74
CA ARG A 87 12.86 39.17 7.08
C ARG A 87 14.35 38.77 7.13
N GLY A 88 15.26 39.62 6.61
CA GLY A 88 16.70 39.38 6.60
C GLY A 88 17.51 40.19 7.62
N GLU A 89 16.85 41.06 8.39
CA GLU A 89 17.52 41.97 9.33
C GLU A 89 17.64 41.33 10.73
N ALA A 90 18.82 41.43 11.36
CA ALA A 90 19.14 40.64 12.53
C ALA A 90 18.45 41.07 13.85
N LYS A 91 17.96 42.31 14.00
CA LYS A 91 17.67 42.83 15.36
C LYS A 91 16.57 43.89 15.59
N SER A 92 15.87 44.47 14.61
CA SER A 92 15.16 45.74 14.90
C SER A 92 13.65 45.66 15.13
N THR A 93 12.96 44.59 14.74
CA THR A 93 11.48 44.59 14.73
C THR A 93 10.94 43.27 15.26
N ASP A 94 9.86 43.33 16.06
CA ASP A 94 9.05 42.20 16.56
C ASP A 94 8.46 41.35 15.42
N ASN A 95 9.34 40.68 14.67
CA ASN A 95 9.02 39.77 13.57
C ASN A 95 8.69 38.37 14.09
N SER A 96 8.60 38.19 15.41
CA SER A 96 8.39 36.92 16.10
C SER A 96 7.13 36.20 15.59
N GLU A 97 6.02 36.92 15.44
CA GLU A 97 4.75 36.42 14.91
C GLU A 97 4.87 35.98 13.45
N TYR A 98 5.58 36.73 12.61
CA TYR A 98 5.82 36.36 11.22
C TYR A 98 6.70 35.09 11.12
N LEU A 99 7.80 35.04 11.88
CA LEU A 99 8.67 33.87 11.93
C LEU A 99 7.92 32.63 12.42
N ALA A 100 7.09 32.78 13.47
CA ALA A 100 6.24 31.72 13.98
C ALA A 100 5.23 31.24 12.93
N PHE A 101 4.57 32.17 12.23
CA PHE A 101 3.65 31.86 11.14
C PHE A 101 4.33 31.11 10.00
N VAL A 102 5.49 31.57 9.52
CA VAL A 102 6.23 30.92 8.42
C VAL A 102 6.66 29.51 8.83
N ARG A 103 7.18 29.33 10.05
CA ARG A 103 7.54 28.02 10.61
C ARG A 103 6.33 27.10 10.68
N GLN A 104 5.22 27.56 11.24
CA GLN A 104 4.00 26.77 11.38
C GLN A 104 3.38 26.41 10.02
N SER A 105 3.31 27.37 9.11
CA SER A 105 2.81 27.18 7.75
C SER A 105 3.65 26.16 6.99
N TYR A 106 4.98 26.27 7.07
CA TYR A 106 5.89 25.29 6.47
C TYR A 106 5.66 23.88 7.03
N LEU A 107 5.60 23.72 8.35
CA LEU A 107 5.37 22.42 8.99
C LEU A 107 4.01 21.81 8.62
N ASN A 108 2.95 22.62 8.55
CA ASN A 108 1.62 22.16 8.13
C ASN A 108 1.60 21.69 6.68
N ARG A 109 2.27 22.43 5.78
CA ARG A 109 2.41 22.03 4.37
C ARG A 109 3.27 20.77 4.25
N LEU A 110 4.36 20.70 5.00
CA LEU A 110 5.28 19.56 4.99
C LEU A 110 4.57 18.30 5.45
N LYS A 111 3.80 18.36 6.54
CA LYS A 111 2.97 17.25 7.04
C LYS A 111 2.11 16.63 5.94
N ASN A 112 1.53 17.45 5.07
CA ASN A 112 0.65 17.00 3.99
C ASN A 112 1.40 16.52 2.73
N ASN A 113 2.70 16.77 2.63
CA ASN A 113 3.56 16.45 1.49
C ASN A 113 4.77 15.60 1.91
N LEU A 114 4.59 14.74 2.91
CA LEU A 114 5.64 13.80 3.31
C LEU A 114 5.76 12.65 2.28
N PRO A 115 6.97 12.13 2.04
CA PRO A 115 7.18 10.89 1.30
C PRO A 115 6.27 9.77 1.83
N LYS A 116 5.62 9.04 0.91
CA LYS A 116 4.74 7.91 1.29
C LYS A 116 5.49 6.58 1.40
N THR A 117 6.66 6.47 0.75
CA THR A 117 7.45 5.24 0.72
C THR A 117 8.92 5.53 0.98
N VAL A 118 9.65 4.53 1.47
CA VAL A 118 11.10 4.64 1.73
C VAL A 118 11.91 4.95 0.45
N LEU A 119 11.40 4.55 -0.71
CA LEU A 119 12.07 4.75 -2.00
C LEU A 119 11.78 6.11 -2.63
N ASP A 120 10.73 6.80 -2.19
CA ASP A 120 10.42 8.15 -2.63
C ASP A 120 11.43 9.12 -2.01
N LYS A 121 12.42 9.56 -2.80
CA LYS A 121 13.49 10.49 -2.38
C LYS A 121 13.28 11.92 -2.91
N THR A 122 12.28 12.10 -3.76
CA THR A 122 12.04 13.36 -4.49
C THR A 122 10.99 14.22 -3.82
N THR A 123 10.03 13.61 -3.13
CA THR A 123 8.94 14.32 -2.47
C THR A 123 9.43 14.96 -1.17
N TRP A 124 9.95 16.19 -1.26
CA TRP A 124 10.22 17.01 -0.08
C TRP A 124 10.01 18.48 -0.42
N LEU A 125 9.24 19.19 0.40
CA LEU A 125 8.97 20.61 0.14
C LEU A 125 10.23 21.44 0.33
N THR A 126 10.48 22.34 -0.62
CA THR A 126 11.53 23.35 -0.50
C THR A 126 11.20 24.30 0.66
N PRO A 127 12.12 24.48 1.63
CA PRO A 127 11.89 25.34 2.77
C PRO A 127 11.97 26.83 2.37
N PRO A 128 11.18 27.71 3.01
CA PRO A 128 11.42 29.15 2.94
C PRO A 128 12.80 29.51 3.50
N THR A 129 13.47 30.52 2.96
CA THR A 129 14.81 30.97 3.38
C THR A 129 14.94 31.21 4.90
N VAL A 130 13.86 31.67 5.52
CA VAL A 130 13.73 31.96 6.95
C VAL A 130 13.75 30.69 7.81
N VAL A 131 13.21 29.58 7.31
CA VAL A 131 13.26 28.25 7.94
C VAL A 131 14.50 27.58 7.36
N ALA A 132 15.67 28.01 7.81
CA ALA A 132 16.98 27.63 7.27
C ALA A 132 17.02 26.20 6.71
N GLU A 133 17.64 26.03 5.54
CA GLU A 133 17.74 24.73 4.84
C GLU A 133 18.21 23.60 5.76
N VAL A 134 19.09 23.92 6.73
CA VAL A 134 19.57 23.01 7.77
C VAL A 134 18.42 22.39 8.59
N ALA A 135 17.41 23.16 8.99
CA ALA A 135 16.29 22.65 9.77
C ALA A 135 15.40 21.69 8.95
N SER A 136 15.15 22.04 7.68
CA SER A 136 14.44 21.17 6.75
C SER A 136 15.18 19.86 6.52
N GLU A 137 16.51 19.93 6.38
CA GLU A 137 17.35 18.76 6.17
C GLU A 137 17.40 17.83 7.39
N ILE A 138 17.43 18.40 8.61
CA ILE A 138 17.34 17.62 9.84
C ILE A 138 15.99 16.88 9.90
N LEU A 139 14.88 17.57 9.62
CA LEU A 139 13.55 16.96 9.58
C LEU A 139 13.46 15.86 8.51
N ARG A 140 14.05 16.09 7.34
CA ARG A 140 14.14 15.11 6.24
C ARG A 140 14.84 13.85 6.71
N LYS A 141 16.05 13.99 7.25
CA LYS A 141 16.84 12.86 7.79
C LYS A 141 16.07 12.11 8.89
N LEU A 142 15.43 12.84 9.80
CA LEU A 142 14.64 12.24 10.88
C LEU A 142 13.45 11.44 10.33
N HIS A 143 12.71 12.00 9.38
CA HIS A 143 11.56 11.36 8.76
C HIS A 143 11.95 10.06 8.03
N TYR A 144 12.98 10.09 7.18
CA TYR A 144 13.45 8.88 6.50
C TYR A 144 13.97 7.83 7.46
N ARG A 145 14.71 8.22 8.51
CA ARG A 145 15.15 7.28 9.56
C ARG A 145 13.96 6.60 10.24
N LEU A 146 12.92 7.36 10.57
CA LEU A 146 11.69 6.83 11.16
C LEU A 146 10.97 5.88 10.19
N MET A 147 10.83 6.26 8.92
CA MET A 147 10.19 5.42 7.90
C MET A 147 10.94 4.09 7.72
N VAL A 148 12.27 4.13 7.58
CA VAL A 148 13.10 2.92 7.46
C VAL A 148 12.93 2.06 8.70
N ARG A 149 13.01 2.65 9.90
CA ARG A 149 12.84 1.92 11.16
C ARG A 149 11.45 1.27 11.26
N ARG A 150 10.39 1.98 10.89
CA ARG A 150 9.01 1.47 10.88
C ARG A 150 8.84 0.34 9.86
N TYR A 151 9.42 0.48 8.67
CA TYR A 151 9.41 -0.55 7.64
C TYR A 151 10.15 -1.81 8.10
N VAL A 152 11.43 -1.67 8.49
CA VAL A 152 12.28 -2.81 8.88
C VAL A 152 11.71 -3.54 10.10
N ARG A 153 11.26 -2.81 11.13
CA ARG A 153 10.66 -3.42 12.33
C ARG A 153 9.25 -3.94 12.12
N GLY A 154 8.51 -3.40 11.15
CA GLY A 154 7.15 -3.79 10.84
C GLY A 154 7.04 -5.04 9.96
N ILE A 155 8.14 -5.58 9.43
CA ILE A 155 8.14 -6.77 8.58
C ILE A 155 8.22 -8.03 9.45
N PRO A 156 7.23 -8.94 9.38
CA PRO A 156 7.30 -10.24 10.04
C PRO A 156 8.45 -11.09 9.50
N PRO A 157 9.05 -11.99 10.32
CA PRO A 157 10.16 -12.86 9.89
C PRO A 157 9.85 -13.68 8.63
N GLN A 158 8.62 -14.20 8.51
CA GLN A 158 8.17 -14.97 7.35
C GLN A 158 8.19 -14.11 6.08
N ARG A 159 7.67 -12.87 6.17
CA ARG A 159 7.66 -11.92 5.05
C ARG A 159 9.08 -11.47 4.70
N LYS A 160 9.96 -11.30 5.68
CA LYS A 160 11.38 -10.98 5.45
C LYS A 160 12.06 -12.10 4.66
N ALA A 161 11.89 -13.36 5.06
CA ALA A 161 12.44 -14.51 4.34
C ALA A 161 11.90 -14.59 2.90
N GLN A 162 10.60 -14.36 2.73
CA GLN A 162 9.96 -14.31 1.41
C GLN A 162 10.56 -13.23 0.51
N LEU A 163 10.74 -12.01 1.03
CA LEU A 163 11.35 -10.90 0.29
C LEU A 163 12.82 -11.18 -0.05
N GLN A 164 13.59 -11.75 0.87
CA GLN A 164 14.99 -12.14 0.63
C GLN A 164 15.09 -13.15 -0.52
N MET A 165 14.24 -14.19 -0.52
CA MET A 165 14.18 -15.13 -1.65
C MET A 165 13.83 -14.43 -2.96
N LYS A 166 12.81 -13.55 -2.97
CA LYS A 166 12.42 -12.82 -4.19
C LYS A 166 13.51 -11.87 -4.70
N VAL A 167 14.32 -11.28 -3.82
CA VAL A 167 15.50 -10.48 -4.21
C VAL A 167 16.53 -11.36 -4.92
N VAL A 168 16.83 -12.54 -4.39
CA VAL A 168 17.72 -13.51 -5.06
C VAL A 168 17.14 -13.91 -6.41
N THR A 169 15.85 -14.28 -6.49
CA THR A 169 15.18 -14.58 -7.76
C THR A 169 15.29 -13.43 -8.76
N SER A 170 15.09 -12.19 -8.31
CA SER A 170 15.20 -11.00 -9.15
C SER A 170 16.60 -10.81 -9.68
N SER A 171 17.63 -11.04 -8.87
CA SER A 171 19.03 -10.91 -9.33
C SER A 171 19.38 -11.90 -10.43
N ILE A 172 18.79 -13.09 -10.39
CA ILE A 172 19.04 -14.15 -11.35
C ILE A 172 18.26 -13.91 -12.64
N PHE A 173 16.95 -13.61 -12.56
CA PHE A 173 16.04 -13.69 -13.71
C PHE A 173 15.51 -12.35 -14.25
N LYS A 174 15.57 -11.25 -13.48
CA LYS A 174 14.99 -9.97 -13.91
C LYS A 174 15.66 -9.49 -15.19
N GLY A 175 14.86 -9.29 -16.24
CA GLY A 175 15.33 -8.88 -17.56
C GLY A 175 16.00 -9.99 -18.39
N LYS A 176 16.16 -11.20 -17.85
CA LYS A 176 16.80 -12.32 -18.55
C LYS A 176 15.81 -13.39 -19.04
N LYS A 177 14.70 -13.61 -18.32
CA LYS A 177 13.65 -14.59 -18.69
C LYS A 177 12.28 -13.93 -18.80
N GLU A 178 11.55 -14.22 -19.87
CA GLU A 178 10.33 -13.51 -20.28
C GLU A 178 9.16 -13.62 -19.30
N ASN A 179 8.91 -14.80 -18.73
CA ASN A 179 7.78 -15.04 -17.82
C ASN A 179 8.09 -14.68 -16.35
N TYR A 180 9.26 -14.09 -16.06
CA TYR A 180 9.63 -13.71 -14.70
C TYR A 180 8.67 -12.68 -14.06
N PRO A 181 8.20 -11.62 -14.75
CA PRO A 181 7.30 -10.64 -14.14
C PRO A 181 5.99 -11.23 -13.60
N GLN A 182 5.44 -12.25 -14.28
CA GLN A 182 4.23 -12.96 -13.87
C GLN A 182 4.43 -13.77 -12.59
N SER A 183 5.67 -14.18 -12.29
CA SER A 183 6.00 -14.95 -11.08
C SER A 183 6.11 -14.10 -9.81
N ILE A 184 6.16 -12.77 -9.92
CA ILE A 184 6.43 -11.88 -8.79
C ILE A 184 5.32 -11.95 -7.74
N SER A 185 4.06 -11.98 -8.19
CA SER A 185 2.88 -12.03 -7.32
C SER A 185 2.68 -13.38 -6.62
N GLN A 186 3.27 -14.46 -7.14
CA GLN A 186 3.12 -15.80 -6.59
C GLN A 186 4.02 -16.00 -5.35
N PRO A 187 3.48 -16.29 -4.16
CA PRO A 187 4.28 -16.53 -2.97
C PRO A 187 5.04 -17.86 -3.07
N PHE A 188 6.18 -17.93 -2.38
CA PHE A 188 6.94 -19.16 -2.28
C PHE A 188 6.45 -19.97 -1.08
N LEU A 189 6.23 -21.26 -1.28
CA LEU A 189 5.72 -22.17 -0.24
C LEU A 189 6.83 -23.06 0.30
N ASP A 190 6.70 -23.56 1.52
CA ASP A 190 7.69 -24.44 2.14
C ASP A 190 7.84 -25.76 1.39
N THR A 191 6.74 -26.31 0.85
CA THR A 191 6.68 -27.52 0.02
C THR A 191 5.45 -27.48 -0.89
N ARG A 192 5.57 -28.06 -2.10
CA ARG A 192 4.52 -28.14 -3.14
C ARG A 192 3.87 -29.53 -3.28
N ILE A 193 4.23 -30.49 -2.44
CA ILE A 193 3.59 -31.81 -2.35
C ILE A 193 2.66 -31.92 -1.14
N GLY A 194 1.69 -32.84 -1.21
CA GLY A 194 0.69 -33.03 -0.15
C GLY A 194 1.25 -33.70 1.12
N LYS A 195 0.61 -33.44 2.27
CA LYS A 195 1.04 -33.94 3.60
C LYS A 195 1.23 -35.47 3.67
N SER A 196 0.39 -36.24 2.97
CA SER A 196 0.49 -37.71 2.94
C SER A 196 1.79 -38.21 2.30
N GLN A 197 2.21 -37.57 1.20
CA GLN A 197 3.46 -37.89 0.49
C GLN A 197 4.69 -37.47 1.30
N ILE A 198 4.60 -36.35 2.02
CA ILE A 198 5.66 -35.86 2.92
C ILE A 198 5.97 -36.90 4.00
N ASN A 199 4.95 -37.54 4.58
CA ASN A 199 5.16 -38.56 5.63
C ASN A 199 5.91 -39.79 5.13
N GLN A 200 5.67 -40.21 3.87
CA GLN A 200 6.43 -41.30 3.26
C GLN A 200 7.89 -40.89 3.00
N LEU A 201 8.09 -39.63 2.63
CA LEU A 201 9.40 -39.05 2.40
C LEU A 201 10.25 -38.90 3.65
N HIS A 202 9.64 -38.55 4.78
CA HIS A 202 10.29 -38.53 6.09
C HIS A 202 10.81 -39.89 6.56
N LYS A 203 10.32 -41.00 5.98
CA LYS A 203 10.87 -42.35 6.26
C LYS A 203 12.14 -42.62 5.46
N LEU A 204 12.29 -41.99 4.30
CA LEU A 204 13.43 -42.17 3.39
C LEU A 204 14.57 -41.19 3.66
N LEU A 205 14.21 -39.98 4.07
CA LEU A 205 15.13 -38.91 4.44
C LEU A 205 15.16 -38.82 5.97
N ARG A 206 16.31 -38.49 6.58
CA ARG A 206 16.43 -38.42 8.05
C ARG A 206 15.35 -37.50 8.63
N ALA A 207 14.60 -38.02 9.60
CA ALA A 207 13.53 -37.27 10.25
C ALA A 207 14.08 -35.99 10.89
N GLY A 208 13.53 -34.83 10.50
CA GLY A 208 13.90 -33.51 11.06
C GLY A 208 14.57 -32.55 10.08
N ASP A 209 15.06 -33.03 8.92
CA ASP A 209 15.65 -32.13 7.92
C ASP A 209 14.58 -31.31 7.19
N ARG A 210 14.69 -29.98 7.29
CA ARG A 210 13.92 -29.05 6.45
C ARG A 210 14.27 -29.32 4.99
N HIS A 211 13.27 -29.74 4.22
CA HIS A 211 13.42 -30.00 2.79
C HIS A 211 12.29 -29.33 2.02
N TYR A 212 12.60 -28.93 0.79
CA TYR A 212 11.62 -28.42 -0.16
C TYR A 212 11.36 -29.50 -1.19
N SER A 213 10.08 -29.84 -1.39
CA SER A 213 9.67 -30.85 -2.35
C SER A 213 8.74 -30.26 -3.40
N VAL A 214 8.97 -30.60 -4.66
CA VAL A 214 8.17 -30.12 -5.79
C VAL A 214 7.94 -31.23 -6.82
N PRO A 215 6.72 -31.36 -7.37
CA PRO A 215 6.48 -32.25 -8.50
C PRO A 215 7.19 -31.72 -9.75
N VAL A 216 7.82 -32.62 -10.49
CA VAL A 216 8.52 -32.31 -11.74
C VAL A 216 8.25 -33.38 -12.78
N THR A 217 8.32 -33.02 -14.06
CA THR A 217 8.33 -33.99 -15.15
C THR A 217 9.77 -34.17 -15.60
N LYS A 218 10.35 -35.34 -15.35
CA LYS A 218 11.69 -35.70 -15.83
C LYS A 218 11.61 -36.18 -17.27
N TYR A 219 12.51 -35.71 -18.12
CA TYR A 219 12.69 -36.30 -19.44
C TYR A 219 13.79 -37.34 -19.43
N ASP A 220 13.50 -38.53 -19.96
CA ASP A 220 14.50 -39.57 -20.12
C ASP A 220 15.57 -39.16 -21.12
N ARG A 221 16.82 -39.43 -20.75
CA ARG A 221 18.01 -39.25 -21.59
C ARG A 221 17.92 -39.91 -22.96
N ASN A 222 17.30 -41.09 -22.99
CA ASN A 222 17.07 -41.83 -24.22
C ASN A 222 15.61 -41.64 -24.64
N GLY A 223 15.40 -40.79 -25.64
CA GLY A 223 14.09 -40.62 -26.27
C GLY A 223 13.16 -39.60 -25.64
N PHE A 224 13.58 -38.87 -24.59
CA PHE A 224 12.82 -37.78 -23.97
C PHE A 224 11.38 -38.14 -23.58
N LYS A 225 11.17 -39.37 -23.11
CA LYS A 225 9.86 -39.75 -22.57
C LYS A 225 9.62 -38.98 -21.26
N PRO A 226 8.48 -38.26 -21.14
CA PRO A 226 8.15 -37.56 -19.91
C PRO A 226 7.79 -38.56 -18.81
N ARG A 227 8.36 -38.39 -17.63
CA ARG A 227 8.05 -39.20 -16.44
C ARG A 227 7.77 -38.30 -15.24
N PRO A 228 6.60 -38.40 -14.59
CA PRO A 228 6.33 -37.65 -13.37
C PRO A 228 7.26 -38.15 -12.26
N ARG A 229 7.90 -37.21 -11.57
CA ARG A 229 8.85 -37.44 -10.47
C ARG A 229 8.66 -36.38 -9.40
N GLN A 230 9.22 -36.64 -8.22
CA GLN A 230 9.32 -35.64 -7.16
C GLN A 230 10.78 -35.24 -7.03
N LEU A 231 11.03 -33.93 -7.01
CA LEU A 231 12.36 -33.38 -6.74
C LEU A 231 12.39 -32.81 -5.33
N ILE A 232 13.40 -33.22 -4.56
CA ILE A 232 13.53 -32.86 -3.15
C ILE A 232 14.87 -32.25 -2.89
N LEU A 233 14.86 -31.04 -2.36
CA LEU A 233 16.04 -30.30 -1.96
C LEU A 233 16.22 -30.46 -0.46
N THR A 234 17.30 -31.13 -0.07
CA THR A 234 17.76 -31.20 1.33
C THR A 234 18.98 -30.30 1.51
N GLN A 235 19.49 -30.16 2.73
CA GLN A 235 20.72 -29.38 2.97
C GLN A 235 21.96 -29.96 2.29
N THR A 236 21.98 -31.25 1.96
CA THR A 236 23.17 -31.95 1.46
C THR A 236 23.13 -32.23 -0.05
N ALA A 237 21.95 -32.54 -0.58
CA ALA A 237 21.79 -32.95 -1.98
C ALA A 237 20.35 -32.76 -2.47
N ALA A 238 20.20 -32.79 -3.79
CA ALA A 238 18.91 -32.92 -4.46
C ALA A 238 18.60 -34.38 -4.78
N TYR A 239 17.39 -34.84 -4.49
CA TYR A 239 16.94 -36.21 -4.75
C TYR A 239 15.79 -36.23 -5.74
N VAL A 240 15.89 -37.08 -6.75
CA VAL A 240 14.80 -37.38 -7.70
C VAL A 240 14.17 -38.70 -7.29
N LEU A 241 12.89 -38.64 -6.94
CA LEU A 241 12.12 -39.80 -6.50
C LEU A 241 11.03 -40.19 -7.50
N GLU A 242 10.75 -41.47 -7.52
CA GLU A 242 9.53 -42.07 -8.04
C GLU A 242 8.85 -42.75 -6.86
N GLU A 243 7.70 -42.20 -6.44
CA GLU A 243 6.98 -42.64 -5.24
C GLU A 243 7.91 -42.63 -4.01
N ALA A 244 8.28 -43.80 -3.49
CA ALA A 244 9.15 -43.99 -2.33
C ALA A 244 10.57 -44.47 -2.70
N LYS A 245 10.96 -44.44 -3.97
CA LYS A 245 12.28 -44.92 -4.42
C LYS A 245 13.14 -43.78 -4.95
N VAL A 246 14.33 -43.64 -4.38
CA VAL A 246 15.34 -42.69 -4.88
C VAL A 246 15.89 -43.21 -6.21
N LYS A 247 15.62 -42.46 -7.29
CA LYS A 247 16.09 -42.81 -8.65
C LYS A 247 17.41 -42.15 -8.98
N GLN A 248 17.67 -40.96 -8.44
CA GLN A 248 18.92 -40.25 -8.64
C GLN A 248 19.16 -39.32 -7.46
N ARG A 249 20.39 -39.30 -6.96
CA ARG A 249 20.89 -38.32 -6.00
C ARG A 249 21.89 -37.43 -6.72
N VAL A 250 21.73 -36.12 -6.60
CA VAL A 250 22.64 -35.11 -7.16
C VAL A 250 23.24 -34.36 -5.98
N SER A 251 24.52 -34.63 -5.68
CA SER A 251 25.26 -33.87 -4.69
C SER A 251 25.44 -32.43 -5.16
N TYR A 252 25.35 -31.46 -4.25
CA TYR A 252 25.60 -30.07 -4.60
C TYR A 252 27.06 -29.84 -5.00
N THR A 253 28.01 -30.64 -4.51
CA THR A 253 29.41 -30.59 -4.97
C THR A 253 29.52 -30.94 -6.45
N ALA A 254 28.84 -32.00 -6.88
CA ALA A 254 28.85 -32.47 -8.26
C ALA A 254 28.10 -31.54 -9.24
N LEU A 255 27.18 -30.69 -8.76
CA LEU A 255 26.39 -29.78 -9.61
C LEU A 255 27.27 -28.67 -10.22
N LYS A 256 27.66 -28.78 -11.49
CA LYS A 256 28.49 -27.79 -12.20
C LYS A 256 27.75 -26.50 -12.55
N GLY A 257 26.49 -26.65 -12.93
CA GLY A 257 25.77 -25.69 -13.75
C GLY A 257 24.27 -25.89 -13.64
N ILE A 258 23.50 -24.82 -13.77
CA ILE A 258 22.07 -24.92 -14.05
C ILE A 258 21.77 -24.03 -15.24
N SER A 259 21.12 -24.59 -16.25
CA SER A 259 20.74 -23.85 -17.44
C SER A 259 19.23 -23.83 -17.60
N VAL A 260 18.71 -22.64 -17.93
CA VAL A 260 17.31 -22.43 -18.33
C VAL A 260 17.28 -21.56 -19.59
N SER A 261 16.19 -21.61 -20.33
CA SER A 261 15.97 -20.72 -21.46
C SER A 261 15.59 -19.29 -21.02
N ASN A 262 15.67 -18.35 -21.96
CA ASN A 262 15.08 -17.01 -21.82
C ASN A 262 13.57 -16.96 -22.09
N LEU A 263 12.96 -17.99 -22.68
CA LEU A 263 11.55 -18.01 -23.07
C LEU A 263 10.60 -18.35 -21.92
N SER A 264 9.30 -18.36 -22.21
CA SER A 264 8.23 -18.62 -21.25
C SER A 264 7.93 -20.10 -20.97
N ASP A 265 8.94 -20.98 -20.96
CA ASP A 265 8.82 -22.39 -20.55
C ASP A 265 9.22 -22.65 -19.08
N GLY A 266 9.06 -23.92 -18.67
CA GLY A 266 9.41 -24.43 -17.34
C GLY A 266 10.57 -25.43 -17.35
N ILE A 267 11.42 -25.48 -18.38
CA ILE A 267 12.51 -26.45 -18.48
C ILE A 267 13.73 -26.00 -17.69
N VAL A 268 14.32 -26.94 -16.96
CA VAL A 268 15.55 -26.78 -16.19
C VAL A 268 16.49 -27.93 -16.53
N VAL A 269 17.74 -27.59 -16.84
CA VAL A 269 18.83 -28.55 -17.04
C VAL A 269 19.83 -28.40 -15.90
N LEU A 270 20.01 -29.47 -15.12
CA LEU A 270 21.06 -29.54 -14.09
C LEU A 270 22.28 -30.23 -14.69
N HIS A 271 23.40 -29.51 -14.76
CA HIS A 271 24.67 -30.03 -15.22
C HIS A 271 25.43 -30.67 -14.06
N VAL A 272 25.74 -31.96 -14.18
CA VAL A 272 26.29 -32.76 -13.07
C VAL A 272 27.62 -33.37 -13.49
N THR A 273 28.67 -33.09 -12.73
CA THR A 273 29.97 -33.75 -12.85
C THR A 273 29.82 -35.22 -12.55
N ARG A 274 30.35 -36.06 -13.44
CA ARG A 274 30.43 -37.50 -13.24
C ARG A 274 31.84 -37.81 -12.76
N GLU A 275 31.94 -38.37 -11.56
CA GLU A 275 33.20 -38.93 -11.07
C GLU A 275 33.35 -40.39 -11.53
N ASP A 276 32.23 -41.13 -11.64
CA ASP A 276 32.22 -42.50 -12.15
C ASP A 276 31.40 -42.67 -13.45
N PRO A 277 31.81 -43.56 -14.37
CA PRO A 277 31.02 -43.93 -15.56
C PRO A 277 29.65 -44.54 -15.22
N LYS A 278 29.48 -45.10 -14.02
CA LYS A 278 28.21 -45.67 -13.53
C LYS A 278 27.25 -44.61 -12.99
N GLN A 279 27.75 -43.42 -12.61
CA GLN A 279 26.92 -42.35 -12.07
C GLN A 279 26.09 -41.69 -13.18
N LYS A 280 24.90 -41.21 -12.83
CA LYS A 280 23.99 -40.54 -13.77
C LYS A 280 24.47 -39.09 -13.97
N GLY A 281 24.75 -38.68 -15.22
CA GLY A 281 25.07 -37.29 -15.60
C GLY A 281 23.91 -36.29 -15.54
N ASP A 282 23.81 -35.41 -16.54
CA ASP A 282 22.87 -34.29 -16.55
C ASP A 282 21.41 -34.71 -16.41
N LEU A 283 20.61 -33.81 -15.85
CA LEU A 283 19.19 -34.00 -15.57
C LEU A 283 18.36 -32.91 -16.26
N VAL A 284 17.43 -33.33 -17.12
CA VAL A 284 16.46 -32.45 -17.76
C VAL A 284 15.09 -32.65 -17.11
N ILE A 285 14.52 -31.58 -16.56
CA ILE A 285 13.22 -31.58 -15.88
C ILE A 285 12.38 -30.39 -16.31
N GLN A 286 11.06 -30.56 -16.30
CA GLN A 286 10.09 -29.48 -16.35
C GLN A 286 9.49 -29.25 -14.96
N CYS A 287 9.37 -27.98 -14.56
CA CYS A 287 8.78 -27.59 -13.29
C CYS A 287 7.93 -26.32 -13.48
N ASP A 288 6.67 -26.38 -13.06
CA ASP A 288 5.76 -25.22 -13.10
C ASP A 288 6.18 -24.13 -12.11
N HIS A 289 6.83 -24.52 -11.01
CA HIS A 289 7.34 -23.63 -9.96
C HIS A 289 8.84 -23.35 -10.13
N LEU A 290 9.31 -23.21 -11.38
CA LEU A 290 10.72 -23.03 -11.75
C LEU A 290 11.46 -21.99 -10.90
N TYR A 291 10.88 -20.80 -10.76
CA TYR A 291 11.50 -19.69 -10.01
C TYR A 291 11.68 -20.01 -8.53
N GLU A 292 10.69 -20.65 -7.92
CA GLU A 292 10.74 -21.09 -6.53
C GLU A 292 11.81 -22.17 -6.35
N LEU A 293 11.78 -23.20 -7.22
CA LEU A 293 12.72 -24.31 -7.21
C LEU A 293 14.17 -23.81 -7.32
N LEU A 294 14.46 -23.00 -8.34
CA LEU A 294 15.83 -22.54 -8.61
C LEU A 294 16.34 -21.58 -7.55
N THR A 295 15.47 -20.72 -7.01
CA THR A 295 15.85 -19.83 -5.91
C THR A 295 16.21 -20.64 -4.67
N LYS A 296 15.35 -21.58 -4.27
CA LYS A 296 15.62 -22.43 -3.10
C LYS A 296 16.87 -23.29 -3.30
N LEU A 297 17.04 -23.88 -4.48
CA LEU A 297 18.24 -24.64 -4.82
C LEU A 297 19.48 -23.76 -4.72
N SER A 298 19.45 -22.55 -5.29
CA SER A 298 20.60 -21.63 -5.26
C SER A 298 21.01 -21.23 -3.84
N ILE A 299 20.05 -21.08 -2.94
CA ILE A 299 20.29 -20.75 -1.52
C ILE A 299 20.88 -21.96 -0.80
N VAL A 300 20.27 -23.14 -0.96
CA VAL A 300 20.68 -24.36 -0.23
C VAL A 300 22.03 -24.88 -0.73
N ALA A 301 22.28 -24.83 -2.04
CA ALA A 301 23.54 -25.26 -2.63
C ALA A 301 24.64 -24.17 -2.59
N ASN A 302 24.30 -22.94 -2.19
CA ASN A 302 25.14 -21.75 -2.30
C ASN A 302 25.74 -21.55 -3.71
N LYS A 303 24.91 -21.75 -4.76
CA LYS A 303 25.32 -21.76 -6.17
C LYS A 303 24.50 -20.77 -7.02
N GLN A 304 24.39 -19.52 -6.57
CA GLN A 304 23.65 -18.48 -7.28
C GLN A 304 24.30 -18.12 -8.64
N ASN A 305 25.63 -18.04 -8.67
CA ASN A 305 26.40 -17.63 -9.86
C ASN A 305 26.45 -18.68 -10.97
N VAL A 306 25.86 -19.85 -10.72
CA VAL A 306 25.95 -21.05 -11.57
C VAL A 306 24.67 -21.24 -12.40
N ILE A 307 23.66 -20.38 -12.20
CA ILE A 307 22.41 -20.38 -12.95
C ILE A 307 22.55 -19.48 -14.17
N ASN A 308 22.53 -20.11 -15.35
CA ASN A 308 22.66 -19.47 -16.65
C ASN A 308 21.31 -19.43 -17.36
N VAL A 309 20.95 -18.25 -17.86
CA VAL A 309 19.80 -18.06 -18.75
C VAL A 309 20.33 -17.97 -20.17
N VAL A 310 20.00 -18.96 -20.99
CA VAL A 310 20.57 -19.18 -22.32
C VAL A 310 19.52 -18.88 -23.39
N GLN A 311 19.97 -18.31 -24.52
CA GLN A 311 19.15 -18.11 -25.72
C GLN A 311 19.43 -19.23 -26.73
N GLY A 312 18.38 -19.74 -27.39
CA GLY A 312 18.52 -20.76 -28.43
C GLY A 312 18.50 -22.19 -27.89
N SER A 313 19.66 -22.82 -27.73
CA SER A 313 19.77 -24.24 -27.36
C SER A 313 20.60 -24.46 -26.09
N ILE A 314 20.19 -25.38 -25.23
CA ILE A 314 20.98 -25.83 -24.07
C ILE A 314 21.55 -27.21 -24.37
N LYS A 315 22.87 -27.31 -24.44
CA LYS A 315 23.58 -28.60 -24.57
C LYS A 315 23.71 -29.27 -23.20
N PHE A 316 23.56 -30.58 -23.17
CA PHE A 316 23.71 -31.36 -21.95
C PHE A 316 24.27 -32.75 -22.25
N GLU A 317 24.93 -33.34 -21.27
CA GLU A 317 25.62 -34.62 -21.43
C GLU A 317 24.71 -35.81 -21.04
N ILE A 318 24.43 -36.70 -21.99
CA ILE A 318 23.61 -37.91 -21.75
C ILE A 318 24.46 -38.99 -21.09
N GLN A 319 25.58 -39.33 -21.72
CA GLN A 319 26.58 -40.32 -21.31
C GLN A 319 27.98 -39.87 -21.79
N SER A 320 29.05 -40.51 -21.29
CA SER A 320 30.44 -40.11 -21.58
C SER A 320 30.66 -40.00 -23.09
N GLY A 321 30.83 -38.77 -23.59
CA GLY A 321 31.04 -38.46 -25.01
C GLY A 321 29.78 -38.34 -25.89
N LYS A 322 28.56 -38.53 -25.35
CA LYS A 322 27.30 -38.36 -26.08
C LYS A 322 26.53 -37.14 -25.57
N GLU A 323 26.63 -36.04 -26.30
CA GLU A 323 25.88 -34.82 -26.05
C GLU A 323 24.52 -34.84 -26.75
N SER A 324 23.56 -34.11 -26.18
CA SER A 324 22.29 -33.78 -26.82
C SER A 324 21.91 -32.35 -26.43
N ALA A 325 20.88 -31.81 -27.07
CA ALA A 325 20.45 -30.46 -26.84
C ALA A 325 18.95 -30.38 -26.56
N VAL A 326 18.58 -29.34 -25.82
CA VAL A 326 17.22 -28.86 -25.70
C VAL A 326 17.14 -27.57 -26.51
N ASP A 327 16.35 -27.58 -27.57
CA ASP A 327 16.18 -26.46 -28.50
C ASP A 327 14.87 -25.73 -28.17
N PHE A 328 14.96 -24.41 -28.02
CA PHE A 328 13.84 -23.57 -27.62
C PHE A 328 13.35 -22.73 -28.79
N SER A 329 12.04 -22.73 -29.01
CA SER A 329 11.38 -21.90 -30.03
C SER A 329 10.08 -21.31 -29.50
N THR A 330 9.56 -20.30 -30.20
CA THR A 330 8.25 -19.69 -29.90
C THR A 330 7.19 -20.21 -30.87
N GLY A 331 5.98 -20.48 -30.38
CA GLY A 331 4.85 -20.95 -31.20
C GLY A 331 3.49 -20.56 -30.60
N GLN A 332 2.41 -21.01 -31.24
CA GLN A 332 1.04 -20.70 -30.79
C GLN A 332 0.67 -21.44 -29.50
N GLU A 333 1.06 -22.71 -29.38
CA GLU A 333 0.79 -23.54 -28.22
C GLU A 333 2.08 -24.06 -27.58
N PRO A 334 2.13 -24.19 -26.23
CA PRO A 334 3.28 -24.75 -25.56
C PRO A 334 3.35 -26.27 -25.78
N LEU A 335 4.43 -26.76 -26.37
CA LEU A 335 4.62 -28.19 -26.68
C LEU A 335 6.05 -28.63 -26.39
N VAL A 336 6.21 -29.83 -25.84
CA VAL A 336 7.52 -30.46 -25.64
C VAL A 336 7.55 -31.83 -26.31
N TYR A 337 8.46 -32.02 -27.26
CA TYR A 337 8.55 -33.25 -28.05
C TYR A 337 9.98 -33.51 -28.54
N LYS A 338 10.25 -34.76 -28.92
CA LYS A 338 11.53 -35.13 -29.55
C LYS A 338 11.48 -34.80 -31.04
N ALA A 339 12.39 -33.96 -31.52
CA ALA A 339 12.52 -33.67 -32.95
C ALA A 339 13.24 -34.78 -33.72
N LYS A 340 13.13 -34.73 -35.05
CA LYS A 340 13.78 -35.66 -35.98
C LYS A 340 15.31 -35.63 -35.87
N ASN A 341 15.89 -34.49 -35.50
CA ASN A 341 17.33 -34.34 -35.20
C ASN A 341 17.76 -35.06 -33.91
N GLY A 342 16.82 -35.62 -33.14
CA GLY A 342 17.08 -36.32 -31.90
C GLY A 342 17.18 -35.42 -30.67
N HIS A 343 16.97 -34.11 -30.81
CA HIS A 343 16.95 -33.14 -29.71
C HIS A 343 15.56 -33.03 -29.07
N LEU A 344 15.50 -32.43 -27.88
CA LEU A 344 14.25 -32.07 -27.23
C LEU A 344 13.82 -30.68 -27.70
N MET A 345 12.72 -30.58 -28.44
CA MET A 345 12.14 -29.29 -28.81
C MET A 345 11.18 -28.82 -27.74
N VAL A 346 11.31 -27.56 -27.36
CA VAL A 346 10.46 -26.88 -26.39
C VAL A 346 9.89 -25.63 -27.05
N VAL A 347 8.61 -25.69 -27.38
CA VAL A 347 7.86 -24.57 -27.95
C VAL A 347 7.22 -23.81 -26.79
N SER A 348 7.57 -22.53 -26.65
CA SER A 348 6.94 -21.61 -25.70
C SER A 348 5.83 -20.80 -26.37
N LYS A 349 4.76 -20.49 -25.64
CA LYS A 349 3.67 -19.65 -26.16
C LYS A 349 4.17 -18.23 -26.46
N ASN A 350 3.90 -17.76 -27.68
CA ASN A 350 4.28 -16.43 -28.12
C ASN A 350 3.44 -15.35 -27.42
N LYS A 351 4.07 -14.30 -26.89
CA LYS A 351 3.38 -13.23 -26.12
C LYS A 351 2.73 -12.15 -26.99
N GLN A 352 2.86 -12.22 -28.32
CA GLN A 352 2.31 -11.21 -29.24
C GLN A 352 0.76 -11.19 -29.33
N THR A 353 0.03 -12.02 -28.57
CA THR A 353 -1.44 -12.11 -28.62
C THR A 353 -2.17 -11.60 -27.37
N LEU A 354 -1.56 -10.70 -26.59
CA LEU A 354 -2.29 -9.96 -25.54
C LEU A 354 -2.04 -8.47 -25.75
N VAL A 355 -2.77 -7.90 -26.73
CA VAL A 355 -3.02 -6.46 -26.87
C VAL A 355 -4.20 -6.09 -26.00
#